data_AF-A0ABD0RGD9-F1
#
_entry.id   AF-A0ABD0RGD9-F1
#
_cell.length_a   1.000
_cell.length_b   1.000
_cell.length_c   1.000
_cell.angle_alpha   90.00
_cell.angle_beta   90.00
_cell.angle_gamma   90.00
#
_symmetry.space_group_name_H-M   'P 1'
#
loop_
_entity.id
_entity.type
_entity.pdbx_description
1 polymer ?
#
loop_
_entity_poly.entity_id
_entity_poly.type
_entity_poly.pdbx_seq_one_letter_code
_entity_poly.pdbx_strand_id
1 'polypeptide(L)' 'SVVKKPGESVTLSCTVSGFSMSSYFMHWIRQKPGKGLEWIGRIDGGTGTIFAQSLQG' A
#
# COMPACT_ATOMS: atom_id res chain seq x y z
N SER A 1 -1.12 7.65 -14.13
CA SER A 1 -0.56 6.30 -13.93
C SER A 1 0.90 6.31 -14.37
N VAL A 2 1.74 5.43 -13.82
CA VAL A 2 3.16 5.31 -14.18
C VAL A 2 3.40 3.89 -14.69
N VAL A 3 4.08 3.76 -15.83
CA VAL A 3 4.51 2.47 -16.39
C VAL A 3 6.04 2.39 -16.25
N LYS A 4 6.52 1.27 -15.69
CA LYS A 4 7.95 0.99 -15.48
C LYS A 4 8.35 -0.33 -16.12
N LYS A 5 9.65 -0.50 -16.37
CA LYS A 5 10.18 -1.78 -16.86
C LYS A 5 10.22 -2.81 -15.73
N PRO A 6 10.16 -4.12 -16.04
CA PRO A 6 10.37 -5.16 -15.03
C PRO A 6 11.71 -4.96 -14.30
N GLY A 7 11.69 -5.07 -12.97
CA GLY A 7 12.87 -4.88 -12.12
C GLY A 7 13.11 -3.44 -11.66
N GLU A 8 12.39 -2.44 -12.21
CA GLU A 8 12.46 -1.06 -11.72
C GLU A 8 11.55 -0.85 -10.51
N SER A 9 12.03 -0.09 -9.52
CA SER A 9 11.23 0.32 -8.37
C SER A 9 10.23 1.42 -8.73
N VAL A 10 9.07 1.37 -8.09
CA VAL A 10 8.01 2.37 -8.19
C VAL A 10 7.69 2.89 -6.80
N THR A 11 7.53 4.20 -6.67
CA THR A 11 6.97 4.84 -5.46
C THR A 11 5.53 5.24 -5.73
N LEU A 12 4.62 4.81 -4.84
CA LEU A 12 3.22 5.24 -4.84
C LEU A 12 3.01 6.30 -3.76
N SER A 13 2.17 7.29 -4.06
CA SER A 13 1.85 8.40 -3.15
C SER A 13 0.34 8.47 -2.95
N CYS A 14 -0.10 8.63 -1.70
CA CYS A 14 -1.50 8.86 -1.34
C CYS A 14 -1.55 10.12 -0.47
N THR A 15 -2.56 10.95 -0.67
CA THR A 15 -2.82 12.14 0.15
C THR A 15 -4.30 12.11 0.55
N VAL A 16 -4.58 12.33 1.82
CA VAL A 16 -5.95 12.39 2.34
C VAL A 16 -6.28 13.82 2.77
N SER A 17 -7.55 14.18 2.67
CA SER A 17 -8.08 15.45 3.14
C SER A 17 -9.30 15.19 4.02
N GLY A 18 -9.57 16.10 4.97
CA GLY A 18 -10.69 15.99 5.90
C GLY A 18 -10.46 15.13 7.14
N PHE A 19 -9.33 14.42 7.24
CA PHE A 19 -8.89 13.72 8.44
C PHE A 19 -7.36 13.56 8.47
N SER A 20 -6.81 13.23 9.65
CA SER A 20 -5.40 12.91 9.78
C SER A 20 -5.15 11.44 9.43
N MET A 21 -4.15 11.15 8.59
CA MET A 21 -3.75 9.75 8.31
C MET A 21 -3.40 8.96 9.57
N SER A 22 -2.97 9.64 10.63
CA SER A 22 -2.66 8.99 11.92
C SER A 22 -3.90 8.51 12.67
N SER A 23 -5.09 8.98 12.31
CA SER A 23 -6.35 8.66 12.99
C SER A 23 -6.95 7.31 12.57
N TYR A 24 -6.47 6.71 11.48
CA TYR A 24 -7.03 5.47 10.94
C TYR A 24 -5.95 4.52 10.45
N PHE A 25 -6.31 3.24 10.36
CA PHE A 25 -5.49 2.25 9.66
C PHE A 25 -5.58 2.51 8.16
N MET A 26 -4.45 2.83 7.54
CA MET A 26 -4.35 3.04 6.10
C MET A 26 -3.85 1.77 5.44
N HIS A 27 -4.69 1.13 4.63
CA HIS A 27 -4.37 -0.13 3.97
C HIS A 27 -3.95 0.09 2.51
N TRP A 28 -2.92 -0.65 2.09
CA TRP A 28 -2.54 -0.79 0.68
C TRP A 28 -3.01 -2.15 0.16
N ILE A 29 -3.66 -2.13 -0.99
CA ILE A 29 -4.14 -3.32 -1.70
C ILE A 29 -3.75 -3.22 -3.18
N ARG A 30 -3.54 -4.36 -3.82
CA ARG A 30 -3.41 -4.44 -5.29
C ARG A 30 -4.42 -5.41 -5.87
N GLN A 31 -4.79 -5.16 -7.11
CA GLN A 31 -5.61 -6.07 -7.89
C GLN A 31 -4.94 -6.31 -9.24
N LYS A 32 -4.73 -7.58 -9.58
CA LYS A 32 -4.27 -7.96 -10.93
C LYS A 32 -5.49 -8.14 -11.84
N PRO A 33 -5.36 -7.92 -13.16
CA PRO A 33 -6.44 -8.18 -14.10
C PRO A 33 -7.03 -9.60 -13.93
N GLY A 34 -8.34 -9.70 -13.75
CA GLY A 34 -9.05 -10.97 -13.55
C GLY A 34 -8.79 -11.68 -12.20
N LYS A 35 -8.19 -11.00 -11.21
CA LYS A 35 -7.94 -11.55 -9.87
C LYS A 35 -8.67 -10.73 -8.78
N GLY A 36 -8.81 -11.35 -7.61
CA GLY A 36 -9.31 -10.68 -6.40
C GLY A 36 -8.33 -9.65 -5.85
N LEU A 37 -8.76 -8.96 -4.80
CA LEU A 37 -7.93 -8.01 -4.06
C LEU A 37 -6.88 -8.76 -3.25
N GLU A 38 -5.62 -8.34 -3.37
CA GLU A 38 -4.49 -8.82 -2.57
C GLU A 38 -4.08 -7.71 -1.59
N TRP A 39 -4.03 -8.04 -0.31
CA TRP A 39 -3.53 -7.12 0.72
C TRP A 39 -2.00 -7.00 0.67
N ILE A 40 -1.48 -5.77 0.72
CA ILE A 40 -0.04 -5.46 0.68
C ILE A 40 0.47 -5.13 2.07
N GLY A 41 -0.27 -4.32 2.81
CA GLY A 41 0.18 -3.80 4.10
C GLY A 41 -0.77 -2.78 4.70
N ARG A 42 -0.47 -2.36 5.92
CA ARG A 42 -1.12 -1.25 6.58
C ARG A 42 -0.11 -0.38 7.32
N ILE A 43 -0.42 0.90 7.41
CA ILE A 43 0.29 1.88 8.23
C ILE A 43 -0.72 2.62 9.10
N ASP A 44 -0.34 2.94 10.33
CA ASP A 44 -1.06 3.88 11.17
C ASP A 44 -0.11 4.78 11.96
N GLY A 45 -0.71 5.75 12.66
CA GLY A 45 0.03 6.80 13.36
C GLY A 45 0.79 6.35 14.60
N GLY A 46 0.66 5.10 15.07
CA GLY A 46 1.17 4.72 16.40
C GLY A 46 1.85 3.35 16.50
N THR A 47 1.44 2.35 15.72
CA THR A 47 1.93 0.97 15.81
C THR A 47 2.92 0.59 14.70
N GLY A 48 3.14 1.47 13.73
CA GLY A 48 4.13 1.28 12.66
C GLY A 48 3.55 0.72 11.37
N THR A 49 4.40 0.09 10.55
CA THR A 49 4.02 -0.45 9.25
C THR A 49 4.08 -1.97 9.26
N ILE A 50 3.02 -2.63 8.79
CA ILE A 50 2.95 -4.09 8.66
C ILE A 50 2.76 -4.43 7.18
N PHE A 51 3.56 -5.38 6.68
CA PHE A 51 3.45 -5.89 5.32
C PHE A 51 2.90 -7.31 5.28
N ALA A 52 2.28 -7.68 4.17
CA ALA A 52 1.93 -9.06 3.87
C ALA A 52 3.18 -9.93 3.87
N GLN A 53 3.05 -11.16 4.36
CA GLN A 53 4.17 -12.09 4.50
C GLN A 53 4.88 -12.37 3.16
N SER A 54 4.16 -12.33 2.04
CA SER A 54 4.72 -12.48 0.69
C SER A 54 5.63 -11.34 0.24
N LEU A 55 5.69 -10.24 1.01
CA LEU A 55 6.54 -9.08 0.78
C LEU A 55 7.60 -8.91 1.88
N GLN A 56 7.52 -9.71 2.94
CA GLN A 56 8.58 -9.82 3.93
C GLN A 56 9.62 -10.78 3.34
N GLY A 57 10.82 -10.26 3.09
CA GLY A 57 11.91 -10.99 2.42
C GLY A 57 12.36 -12.25 3.17
#